data_AF-A0A838P5S5-F1
#
_entry.id   AF-A0A838P5S5-F1
#
_cell.length_a   1.000
_cell.length_b   1.000
_cell.length_c   1.000
_cell.angle_alpha   90.00
_cell.angle_beta   90.00
_cell.angle_gamma   90.00
#
_symmetry.space_group_name_H-M   'P 1'
#
loop_
_entity.id
_entity.type
_entity.pdbx_description
1 polymer ?
#
loop_
_entity_poly.entity_id
_entity_poly.type
_entity_poly.pdbx_seq_one_letter_code
_entity_poly.pdbx_strand_id
1 'polypeptide(L)' 'MKKTNSGFAVTTHFQDKDEIVREIYDRLLSRVEQCGPVIEEPKKTSIHLVNRTAFAGVATRKAVST' A
#
# COMPACT_ATOMS: atom_id res chain seq x y z
N MET A 1 12.99 13.10 -15.41
CA MET A 1 12.96 11.62 -15.54
C MET A 1 12.20 11.06 -14.35
N LYS A 2 11.02 10.47 -14.55
CA LYS A 2 10.30 9.76 -13.46
C LYS A 2 11.07 8.47 -13.19
N LYS A 3 11.68 8.32 -12.01
CA LYS A 3 12.25 7.03 -11.59
C LYS A 3 11.10 6.02 -11.58
N THR A 4 11.11 5.08 -12.53
CA THR A 4 10.24 3.92 -12.46
C THR A 4 10.62 3.16 -11.19
N ASN A 5 9.59 2.98 -10.38
CA ASN A 5 9.69 2.60 -9.00
C ASN A 5 10.32 1.20 -8.87
N SER A 6 11.17 1.03 -7.87
CA SER A 6 11.85 -0.20 -7.48
C SER A 6 10.93 -1.41 -7.67
N GLY A 7 11.38 -2.48 -8.35
CA GLY A 7 10.59 -3.62 -8.84
C GLY A 7 9.86 -4.51 -7.80
N PHE A 8 9.23 -3.91 -6.81
CA PHE A 8 8.35 -4.52 -5.83
C PHE A 8 6.90 -4.44 -6.34
N ALA A 9 6.05 -5.39 -5.93
CA ALA A 9 4.64 -5.41 -6.28
C ALA A 9 3.78 -5.23 -5.03
N VAL A 10 2.66 -4.51 -5.14
CA VAL A 10 1.68 -4.33 -4.05
C VAL A 10 1.31 -5.67 -3.40
N THR A 11 1.11 -6.71 -4.21
CA THR A 11 0.75 -8.07 -3.75
C THR A 11 1.78 -8.68 -2.80
N THR A 12 3.08 -8.36 -2.95
CA THR A 12 4.14 -8.91 -2.09
C THR A 12 4.02 -8.46 -0.63
N HIS A 13 3.39 -7.31 -0.36
CA HIS A 13 3.17 -6.83 1.00
C HIS A 13 2.11 -7.66 1.77
N PHE A 14 1.30 -8.45 1.08
CA PHE A 14 0.25 -9.28 1.68
C PHE A 14 0.65 -10.75 1.80
N GLN A 15 1.81 -11.13 1.26
CA GLN A 15 2.34 -12.49 1.42
C GLN A 15 2.57 -12.80 2.90
N ASP A 16 2.16 -14.00 3.33
CA ASP A 16 2.22 -14.46 4.72
C ASP A 16 1.54 -13.48 5.71
N LYS A 17 0.41 -12.86 5.30
CA LYS A 17 -0.46 -12.05 6.14
C LYS A 17 -1.85 -12.68 6.15
N ASP A 18 -2.60 -12.44 7.22
CA ASP A 18 -4.01 -12.80 7.27
C ASP A 18 -4.79 -12.02 6.20
N GLU A 19 -5.81 -12.65 5.62
CA GLU A 19 -6.64 -12.08 4.55
C GLU A 19 -7.25 -10.73 4.96
N ILE A 20 -7.60 -10.57 6.23
CA ILE A 20 -8.11 -9.32 6.80
C ILE A 20 -7.17 -8.12 6.58
N VAL A 21 -5.86 -8.34 6.48
CA VAL A 21 -4.89 -7.26 6.19
C VAL A 21 -5.09 -6.71 4.79
N ARG A 22 -5.38 -7.59 3.82
CA ARG A 22 -5.69 -7.19 2.44
C ARG A 22 -7.04 -6.46 2.38
N GLU A 23 -8.05 -6.98 3.06
CA GLU A 23 -9.37 -6.34 3.12
C GLU A 23 -9.32 -4.93 3.73
N ILE A 24 -8.57 -4.75 4.83
CA ILE A 24 -8.35 -3.45 5.45
C ILE A 24 -7.67 -2.50 4.46
N TYR A 25 -6.67 -2.98 3.73
CA TYR A 25 -5.98 -2.19 2.73
C TYR A 25 -6.90 -1.75 1.59
N ASP A 26 -7.72 -2.65 1.04
CA ASP A 26 -8.66 -2.32 -0.04
C ASP A 26 -9.71 -1.30 0.43
N ARG A 27 -10.19 -1.43 1.67
CA ARG A 27 -11.07 -0.45 2.31
C ARG A 27 -10.39 0.89 2.50
N LEU A 28 -9.13 0.91 2.91
CA LEU A 28 -8.33 2.12 3.05
C LEU A 28 -8.17 2.81 1.68
N LEU A 29 -7.81 2.07 0.63
CA LEU A 29 -7.63 2.60 -0.71
C LEU A 29 -8.93 3.24 -1.23
N SER A 30 -10.06 2.54 -1.09
CA SER A 30 -11.39 3.04 -1.47
C SER A 30 -11.79 4.34 -0.76
N ARG A 31 -11.29 4.58 0.46
CA ARG A 31 -11.54 5.83 1.20
C ARG A 31 -10.58 6.93 0.76
N VAL A 32 -9.33 6.59 0.53
CA VAL A 32 -8.30 7.53 0.07
C VAL A 32 -8.60 8.06 -1.33
N GLU A 33 -9.17 7.25 -2.22
CA GLU A 33 -9.62 7.67 -3.55
C GLU A 33 -10.71 8.76 -3.52
N GLN A 34 -11.44 8.90 -2.41
CA GLN A 34 -12.42 9.99 -2.23
C GLN A 34 -11.73 11.35 -2.06
N CYS A 35 -10.45 11.36 -1.70
CA CYS A 35 -9.61 12.57 -1.64
C CYS A 35 -8.96 12.92 -2.99
N GLY A 36 -9.22 12.13 -4.04
CA GLY A 36 -8.70 12.31 -5.40
C GLY A 36 -7.94 11.08 -5.93
N PRO A 37 -7.51 11.11 -7.21
CA PRO A 37 -6.80 9.99 -7.82
C PRO A 37 -5.52 9.66 -7.06
N VAL A 38 -5.36 8.39 -6.70
CA VAL A 38 -4.19 7.89 -5.97
C VAL A 38 -3.51 6.80 -6.79
N ILE A 39 -2.18 6.83 -6.80
CA ILE A 39 -1.33 5.81 -7.41
C ILE A 39 -0.62 5.07 -6.30
N GLU A 40 -0.65 3.74 -6.37
CA GLU A 40 0.11 2.85 -5.50
C GLU A 40 1.55 2.72 -6.01
N GLU A 41 2.49 3.15 -5.18
CA GLU A 41 3.92 3.06 -5.40
C GLU A 41 4.56 2.08 -4.40
N PRO A 42 4.63 0.78 -4.71
CA PRO A 42 5.27 -0.20 -3.83
C PRO A 42 6.76 0.13 -3.63
N LYS A 43 7.21 0.08 -2.39
CA LYS A 43 8.61 0.19 -1.96
C LYS A 43 9.00 -1.12 -1.29
N LYS A 44 10.27 -1.25 -0.89
CA LYS A 44 10.78 -2.50 -0.29
C LYS A 44 9.98 -2.96 0.94
N THR A 45 9.52 -2.04 1.77
CA THR A 45 8.92 -2.34 3.09
C THR A 45 7.55 -1.69 3.30
N SER A 46 7.06 -0.92 2.33
CA SER A 46 5.80 -0.17 2.42
C SER A 46 5.21 0.07 1.03
N ILE A 47 3.93 0.39 0.99
CA ILE A 47 3.24 0.90 -0.20
C ILE A 47 3.04 2.39 -0.02
N HIS A 48 3.56 3.20 -0.93
CA HIS A 48 3.31 4.64 -0.92
C HIS A 48 2.05 4.94 -1.72
N LEU A 49 1.15 5.72 -1.14
CA LEU A 49 -0.01 6.28 -1.83
C LEU A 49 0.38 7.71 -2.26
N VAL A 50 0.23 8.00 -3.55
CA VAL A 50 0.67 9.27 -4.15
C VAL A 50 -0.50 9.93 -4.88
N ASN A 51 -0.75 11.21 -4.58
CA ASN A 51 -1.69 12.07 -5.32
C ASN A 51 -1.00 13.39 -5.65
N ARG A 52 -0.41 13.49 -6.86
CA ARG A 52 0.51 14.56 -7.32
C ARG A 52 1.80 14.68 -6.51
N THR A 53 1.71 14.64 -5.18
CA THR A 53 2.79 14.57 -4.19
C THR A 53 2.58 13.35 -3.28
N ALA A 54 3.49 13.13 -2.34
CA ALA A 54 3.34 12.08 -1.32
C ALA A 54 2.06 12.34 -0.50
N PHE A 55 1.23 11.30 -0.34
CA PHE A 55 -0.01 11.36 0.43
C PHE A 55 0.12 10.53 1.72
N ALA A 56 0.45 9.24 1.59
CA ALA A 56 0.62 8.35 2.74
C ALA A 56 1.62 7.22 2.46
N GLY A 57 2.14 6.60 3.51
CA GLY A 57 2.91 5.35 3.45
C GLY A 57 2.24 4.28 4.30
N VAL A 58 1.96 3.12 3.72
CA VAL A 58 1.28 1.99 4.36
C VAL A 58 2.25 0.83 4.53
N ALA A 59 2.39 0.31 5.74
CA ALA A 59 3.16 -0.90 6.02
C ALA A 59 2.24 -1.98 6.58
N THR A 60 2.18 -3.13 5.91
CA THR A 60 1.43 -4.31 6.38
C THR A 60 2.21 -5.01 7.50
N ARG A 61 1.49 -5.58 8.46
CA ARG A 61 2.08 -6.31 9.59
C ARG A 61 1.39 -7.66 9.76
N LYS A 62 2.13 -8.66 10.24
CA LYS A 62 1.54 -9.93 10.67
C LYS A 62 0.71 -9.69 11.92
N ALA A 63 -0.36 -10.47 12.11
CA ALA A 63 -1.04 -10.49 13.39
C ALA A 63 -0.05 -10.89 14.49
N VAL A 64 -0.24 -10.30 15.67
CA VAL A 64 0.52 -10.70 16.86
C VAL A 64 -0.07 -12.03 17.31
N SER A 65 0.68 -13.12 17.16
CA SER A 65 0.37 -14.38 17.82
C SER A 65 0.45 -14.13 19.34
N THR A 66 -0.69 -14.14 20.01
CA THR A 66 -0.80 -14.03 21.47
C THR A 66 -0.74 -15.42 22.07
#